data_AF-A0A846DRD5-F1
#
_entry.id   AF-A0A846DRD5-F1
#
_cell.length_a   1.000
_cell.length_b   1.000
_cell.length_c   1.000
_cell.angle_alpha   90.00
_cell.angle_beta   90.00
_cell.angle_gamma   90.00
#
_symmetry.space_group_name_H-M   'P 1'
#
loop_
_entity.id
_entity.type
_entity.pdbx_description
1 polymer ?
#
loop_
_entity_poly.entity_id
_entity_poly.type
_entity_poly.pdbx_seq_one_letter_code
_entity_poly.pdbx_strand_id
1 'polypeptide(L)'
;MKIQRKVTFDEVIQNFLKEHPIDASYEVNTNPDAQKSLIMANEIFEEWNYVLLERQDILKVILPWHLGCKGELTLVPKSGLTVEQTVKKLREIEDLYPQTNQVCWQKIVKMGNCGELTHLFLSTQAISHEDYAEINISGNLFHLDGLHRMVSWEFHGLLKDNRQIPAYVARNL
;
A
#
# COMPACT_ATOMS: atom_id res chain seq x y z
N MET A 1 14.32 -2.26 7.44
CA MET A 1 14.21 -0.95 6.74
C MET A 1 15.51 -0.18 6.86
N LYS A 2 16.09 0.28 5.75
CA LYS A 2 17.30 1.12 5.75
C LYS A 2 16.99 2.52 5.20
N ILE A 3 17.09 3.54 6.04
CA ILE A 3 16.98 4.95 5.62
C ILE A 3 18.20 5.30 4.78
N GLN A 4 17.96 5.83 3.57
CA GLN A 4 19.03 6.31 2.70
C GLN A 4 19.26 7.81 2.87
N ARG A 5 18.19 8.60 2.88
CA ARG A 5 18.22 10.06 3.01
C ARG A 5 16.86 10.64 3.40
N LYS A 6 16.87 11.84 3.97
CA LYS A 6 15.68 12.70 4.05
C LYS A 6 15.32 13.24 2.67
N VAL A 7 14.03 13.47 2.42
CA VAL A 7 13.49 14.02 1.17
C VAL A 7 12.42 15.07 1.47
N THR A 8 12.14 15.94 0.50
CA THR A 8 11.04 16.89 0.60
C THR A 8 9.73 16.25 0.15
N PHE A 9 8.60 16.79 0.61
CA PHE A 9 7.29 16.33 0.13
C PHE A 9 7.09 16.56 -1.37
N ASP A 10 7.63 17.64 -1.93
CA ASP A 10 7.61 17.89 -3.37
C ASP A 10 8.23 16.74 -4.16
N GLU A 11 9.35 16.20 -3.68
CA GLU A 11 10.00 15.03 -4.30
C GLU A 11 9.10 13.79 -4.23
N VAL A 12 8.44 13.56 -3.08
CA VAL A 12 7.52 12.44 -2.87
C VAL A 12 6.36 12.52 -3.85
N ILE A 13 5.69 13.67 -3.94
CA ILE A 13 4.53 13.87 -4.81
C ILE A 13 4.92 13.80 -6.29
N GLN A 14 6.07 14.36 -6.69
CA GLN A 14 6.53 14.24 -8.08
C GLN A 14 6.78 12.77 -8.47
N ASN A 15 7.39 11.98 -7.60
CA ASN A 15 7.59 10.56 -7.86
C ASN A 15 6.26 9.79 -7.87
N PHE A 16 5.35 10.10 -6.95
CA PHE A 16 4.00 9.52 -6.95
C PHE A 16 3.30 9.75 -8.28
N LEU A 17 3.23 11.01 -8.76
CA LEU A 17 2.52 11.38 -9.99
C LEU A 17 3.15 10.78 -11.25
N LYS A 18 4.47 10.57 -11.26
CA LYS A 18 5.18 9.91 -12.36
C LYS A 18 4.75 8.45 -12.52
N GLU A 19 4.54 7.74 -11.41
CA GLU A 19 4.12 6.34 -11.41
C GLU A 19 2.60 6.16 -11.44
N HIS A 20 1.86 7.16 -10.94
CA HIS A 20 0.42 7.10 -10.71
C HIS A 20 -0.28 8.35 -11.30
N PRO A 21 -0.40 8.46 -12.63
CA PRO A 21 -1.09 9.59 -13.24
C PRO A 21 -2.54 9.69 -12.75
N ILE A 22 -2.91 10.87 -12.25
CA ILE A 22 -4.25 11.13 -11.68
C ILE A 22 -5.34 11.30 -12.74
N ASP A 23 -4.94 11.60 -13.97
CA ASP A 23 -5.78 11.78 -15.16
C ASP A 23 -5.89 10.52 -16.02
N ALA A 24 -5.37 9.39 -15.55
CA ALA A 24 -5.42 8.14 -16.29
C ALA A 24 -6.87 7.71 -16.54
N SER A 25 -7.19 7.47 -17.82
CA SER A 25 -8.56 7.31 -18.35
C SER A 25 -9.23 5.96 -18.08
N TYR A 26 -8.75 5.18 -17.10
CA TYR A 26 -9.37 3.90 -16.75
C TYR A 26 -10.42 4.05 -15.64
N GLU A 27 -11.51 3.30 -15.75
CA GLU A 27 -12.79 3.47 -15.02
C GLU A 27 -12.68 3.46 -13.49
N VAL A 28 -11.58 2.95 -12.90
CA VAL A 28 -11.39 2.84 -11.45
C VAL A 28 -10.03 3.38 -11.00
N ASN A 29 -9.70 4.58 -11.47
CA ASN A 29 -8.52 5.32 -11.04
C ASN A 29 -8.70 5.82 -9.59
N THR A 30 -8.02 5.18 -8.66
CA THR A 30 -8.00 5.54 -7.22
C THR A 30 -6.76 6.37 -6.84
N ASN A 31 -5.95 6.78 -7.83
CA ASN A 31 -4.74 7.57 -7.60
C ASN A 31 -5.03 8.93 -6.93
N PRO A 32 -6.14 9.64 -7.23
CA PRO A 32 -6.48 10.86 -6.50
C PRO A 32 -6.69 10.65 -5.00
N ASP A 33 -7.25 9.52 -4.59
CA ASP A 33 -7.46 9.21 -3.16
C ASP A 33 -6.15 8.86 -2.48
N ALA A 34 -5.27 8.09 -3.15
CA ALA A 34 -3.91 7.85 -2.67
C ALA A 34 -3.13 9.17 -2.51
N GLN A 35 -3.28 10.12 -3.44
CA GLN A 35 -2.66 11.45 -3.33
C GLN A 35 -3.14 12.21 -2.09
N LYS A 36 -4.45 12.19 -1.80
CA LYS A 36 -5.00 12.81 -0.58
C LYS A 36 -4.37 12.20 0.68
N SER A 37 -4.20 10.89 0.72
CA SER A 37 -3.52 10.21 1.84
C SER A 37 -2.08 10.69 2.03
N LEU A 38 -1.34 10.96 0.95
CA LEU A 38 0.01 11.53 1.03
C LEU A 38 0.00 12.95 1.56
N ILE A 39 -0.98 13.77 1.16
CA ILE A 39 -1.14 15.15 1.65
C ILE A 39 -1.45 15.13 3.15
N MET A 40 -2.40 14.30 3.59
CA MET A 40 -2.72 14.15 5.02
C MET A 40 -1.51 13.67 5.83
N ALA A 41 -0.75 12.70 5.31
CA ALA A 41 0.47 12.24 5.95
C ALA A 41 1.49 13.39 6.08
N ASN A 42 1.64 14.21 5.03
CA ASN A 42 2.53 15.36 5.09
C ASN A 42 2.12 16.40 6.14
N GLU A 43 0.82 16.69 6.26
CA GLU A 43 0.27 17.60 7.26
C GLU A 43 0.47 17.11 8.71
N ILE A 44 0.53 15.79 8.91
CA ILE A 44 0.69 15.18 10.23
C ILE A 44 2.16 15.04 10.63
N PHE A 45 3.00 14.57 9.70
CA PHE A 45 4.35 14.09 10.02
C PHE A 45 5.46 15.09 9.67
N GLU A 46 5.25 15.92 8.66
CA GLU A 46 6.17 16.95 8.15
C GLU A 46 7.56 16.46 7.66
N GLU A 47 8.01 15.25 8.03
CA GLU A 47 9.26 14.65 7.57
C GLU A 47 9.04 13.43 6.69
N TRP A 48 9.81 13.36 5.61
CA TRP A 48 9.84 12.23 4.68
C TRP A 48 11.25 11.67 4.52
N ASN A 49 11.34 10.35 4.40
CA ASN A 49 12.58 9.64 4.16
C ASN A 49 12.44 8.73 2.95
N TYR A 50 13.48 8.71 2.12
CA TYR A 50 13.65 7.67 1.11
C TYR A 50 14.37 6.48 1.75
N VAL A 51 13.74 5.31 1.69
CA VAL A 51 14.20 4.08 2.35
C VAL A 51 14.24 2.92 1.37
N LEU A 52 15.01 1.89 1.73
CA LEU A 52 14.97 0.59 1.08
C LEU A 52 14.34 -0.42 2.04
N LEU A 53 13.32 -1.12 1.55
CA LEU A 53 12.57 -2.14 2.28
C LEU A 53 12.95 -3.52 1.78
N GLU A 54 13.20 -4.42 2.72
CA GLU A 54 13.31 -5.86 2.43
C GLU A 54 11.92 -6.50 2.50
N ARG A 55 11.78 -7.72 1.99
CA ARG A 55 10.52 -8.47 2.05
C ARG A 55 9.90 -8.46 3.46
N GLN A 56 10.71 -8.69 4.48
CA GLN A 56 10.25 -8.73 5.87
C GLN A 56 9.70 -7.39 6.38
N ASP A 57 10.17 -6.27 5.85
CA ASP A 57 9.59 -4.96 6.16
C ASP A 57 8.20 -4.83 5.53
N ILE A 58 8.07 -5.22 4.25
CA ILE A 58 6.83 -5.13 3.47
C ILE A 58 5.74 -6.03 4.07
N LEU A 59 6.09 -7.26 4.44
CA LEU A 59 5.17 -8.22 5.06
C LEU A 59 4.52 -7.70 6.35
N LYS A 60 5.20 -6.79 7.06
CA LYS A 60 4.74 -6.19 8.32
C LYS A 60 4.00 -4.88 8.13
N VAL A 61 3.91 -4.34 6.92
CA VAL A 61 3.13 -3.12 6.65
C VAL A 61 1.68 -3.36 7.00
N ILE A 62 1.11 -2.47 7.80
CA ILE A 62 -0.29 -2.47 8.19
C ILE A 62 -1.13 -1.87 7.05
N LEU A 63 -2.14 -2.61 6.63
CA LEU A 63 -3.13 -2.21 5.66
C LEU A 63 -4.41 -1.75 6.40
N PRO A 64 -5.00 -0.61 6.02
CA PRO A 64 -6.26 -0.14 6.57
C PRO A 64 -7.46 -0.92 6.01
N TRP A 65 -8.67 -0.61 6.49
CA TRP A 65 -9.90 -1.25 6.02
C TRP A 65 -10.00 -1.28 4.48
N HIS A 66 -10.35 -2.44 3.93
CA HIS A 66 -10.49 -2.61 2.48
C HIS A 66 -11.61 -3.59 2.13
N LEU A 67 -12.78 -3.04 1.78
CA LEU A 67 -13.92 -3.80 1.23
C LEU A 67 -13.77 -4.11 -0.27
N GLY A 68 -12.93 -3.36 -0.98
CA GLY A 68 -12.72 -3.46 -2.42
C GLY A 68 -13.66 -2.58 -3.25
N CYS A 69 -13.18 -2.07 -4.39
CA CYS A 69 -13.96 -1.19 -5.26
C CYS A 69 -15.16 -1.95 -5.85
N LYS A 70 -16.39 -1.57 -5.48
CA LYS A 70 -17.64 -2.28 -5.85
C LYS A 70 -17.65 -3.76 -5.39
N GLY A 71 -16.92 -4.09 -4.33
CA GLY A 71 -16.81 -5.45 -3.80
C GLY A 71 -17.77 -5.74 -2.66
N GLU A 72 -18.01 -7.03 -2.40
CA GLU A 72 -18.87 -7.50 -1.32
C GLU A 72 -18.08 -8.16 -0.18
N LEU A 73 -16.88 -8.68 -0.48
CA LEU A 73 -16.05 -9.39 0.48
C LEU A 73 -14.94 -8.50 1.01
N THR A 74 -14.93 -8.29 2.33
CA THR A 74 -13.88 -7.50 2.98
C THR A 74 -12.56 -8.25 2.93
N LEU A 75 -11.56 -7.69 2.24
CA LEU A 75 -10.20 -8.24 2.23
C LEU A 75 -9.48 -7.88 3.54
N VAL A 76 -9.45 -6.58 3.90
CA VAL A 76 -8.86 -6.12 5.15
C VAL A 76 -9.95 -5.60 6.09
N PRO A 77 -10.19 -6.22 7.26
CA PRO A 77 -11.14 -5.74 8.25
C PRO A 77 -10.74 -4.38 8.82
N LYS A 78 -11.69 -3.71 9.47
CA LYS A 78 -11.47 -2.40 10.10
C LYS A 78 -10.39 -2.36 11.18
N SER A 79 -10.14 -3.49 11.84
CA SER A 79 -9.04 -3.66 12.79
C SER A 79 -7.65 -3.55 12.14
N GLY A 80 -7.59 -3.58 10.81
CA GLY A 80 -6.35 -3.69 10.03
C GLY A 80 -5.84 -5.12 9.95
N LEU A 81 -4.95 -5.35 8.97
CA LEU A 81 -4.12 -6.56 8.84
C LEU A 81 -2.75 -6.18 8.29
N THR A 82 -1.73 -6.99 8.55
CA THR A 82 -0.47 -6.86 7.83
C THR A 82 -0.61 -7.37 6.39
N VAL A 83 0.34 -7.02 5.51
CA VAL A 83 0.43 -7.59 4.16
C VAL A 83 0.47 -9.13 4.22
N GLU A 84 1.28 -9.70 5.12
CA GLU A 84 1.38 -11.16 5.29
C GLU A 84 0.02 -11.80 5.63
N GLN A 85 -0.67 -11.24 6.62
CA GLN A 85 -1.99 -11.73 7.04
C GLN A 85 -3.03 -11.58 5.93
N THR A 86 -2.97 -10.47 5.18
CA THR A 86 -3.87 -10.19 4.07
C THR A 86 -3.67 -11.18 2.92
N VAL A 87 -2.42 -11.50 2.58
CA VAL A 87 -2.10 -12.50 1.55
C VAL A 87 -2.54 -13.90 2.00
N LYS A 88 -2.29 -14.25 3.27
CA LYS A 88 -2.76 -15.53 3.83
C LYS A 88 -4.28 -15.65 3.69
N LYS A 89 -5.02 -14.62 4.13
CA LYS A 89 -6.47 -14.56 3.99
C LYS A 89 -6.89 -14.66 2.53
N LEU A 90 -6.26 -13.91 1.62
CA LEU A 90 -6.57 -13.93 0.19
C LEU A 90 -6.43 -15.34 -0.41
N ARG A 91 -5.41 -16.11 0.00
CA ARG A 91 -5.25 -17.52 -0.41
C ARG A 91 -6.38 -18.42 0.10
N GLU A 92 -6.89 -18.18 1.30
CA GLU A 92 -8.01 -18.94 1.87
C GLU A 92 -9.33 -18.69 1.14
N ILE A 93 -9.47 -17.53 0.50
CA ILE A 93 -10.69 -17.11 -0.24
C ILE A 93 -10.44 -16.95 -1.76
N GLU A 94 -9.37 -17.54 -2.30
CA GLU A 94 -8.90 -17.30 -3.66
C GLU A 94 -9.95 -17.64 -4.73
N ASP A 95 -10.77 -18.66 -4.49
CA ASP A 95 -11.84 -19.03 -5.43
C ASP A 95 -13.02 -18.06 -5.40
N LEU A 96 -13.28 -17.42 -4.25
CA LEU A 96 -14.44 -16.56 -4.01
C LEU A 96 -14.15 -15.09 -4.34
N TYR A 97 -12.98 -14.59 -3.95
CA TYR A 97 -12.61 -13.18 -4.07
C TYR A 97 -12.67 -12.62 -5.52
N PRO A 98 -12.27 -13.36 -6.57
CA PRO A 98 -12.41 -12.94 -7.96
C PRO A 98 -13.87 -12.73 -8.36
N GLN A 99 -14.81 -13.46 -7.74
CA GLN A 99 -16.22 -13.41 -8.09
C GLN A 99 -16.90 -12.21 -7.43
N THR A 100 -16.56 -11.91 -6.17
CA THR A 100 -17.17 -10.86 -5.36
C THR A 100 -16.47 -9.51 -5.45
N ASN A 101 -15.19 -9.48 -5.87
CA ASN A 101 -14.32 -8.30 -5.84
C ASN A 101 -13.50 -8.16 -7.14
N GLN A 102 -14.15 -8.34 -8.29
CA GLN A 102 -13.53 -8.43 -9.62
C GLN A 102 -12.50 -7.33 -9.90
N VAL A 103 -12.81 -6.07 -9.59
CA VAL A 103 -11.93 -4.92 -9.86
C VAL A 103 -10.62 -5.03 -9.07
N CYS A 104 -10.71 -5.30 -7.77
CA CYS A 104 -9.52 -5.44 -6.92
C CYS A 104 -8.70 -6.67 -7.31
N TRP A 105 -9.37 -7.78 -7.63
CA TRP A 105 -8.70 -8.98 -8.13
C TRP A 105 -7.95 -8.72 -9.44
N GLN A 106 -8.57 -8.04 -10.41
CA GLN A 106 -7.91 -7.65 -11.65
C GLN A 106 -6.68 -6.78 -11.41
N LYS A 107 -6.73 -5.84 -10.45
CA LYS A 107 -5.56 -5.04 -10.05
C LYS A 107 -4.45 -5.93 -9.51
N ILE A 108 -4.76 -6.87 -8.61
CA ILE A 108 -3.80 -7.81 -8.03
C ILE A 108 -3.14 -8.66 -9.13
N VAL A 109 -3.93 -9.30 -10.00
CA VAL A 109 -3.39 -10.16 -11.07
C VAL A 109 -2.58 -9.36 -12.07
N LYS A 110 -3.06 -8.18 -12.50
CA LYS A 110 -2.34 -7.31 -13.43
C LYS A 110 -0.97 -6.91 -12.89
N MET A 111 -0.91 -6.49 -11.62
CA MET A 111 0.34 -6.10 -10.97
C MET A 111 1.32 -7.28 -10.83
N GLY A 112 0.79 -8.50 -10.61
CA GLY A 112 1.59 -9.71 -10.51
C GLY A 112 2.19 -10.11 -11.85
N ASN A 113 1.43 -9.96 -12.93
CA ASN A 113 1.89 -10.24 -14.29
C ASN A 113 2.89 -9.20 -14.83
N CYS A 114 2.79 -7.94 -14.38
CA CYS A 114 3.70 -6.88 -14.80
C CYS A 114 5.11 -7.09 -14.23
N GLY A 115 5.24 -7.62 -13.02
CA GLY A 115 6.53 -7.92 -12.38
C GLY A 115 7.37 -6.70 -11.97
N GLU A 116 6.92 -5.49 -12.32
CA GLU A 116 7.53 -4.23 -11.92
C GLU A 116 7.28 -3.97 -10.42
N LEU A 117 8.37 -3.66 -9.71
CA LEU A 117 8.32 -3.29 -8.31
C LEU A 117 8.61 -1.79 -8.21
N THR A 118 7.55 -1.01 -8.05
CA THR A 118 7.58 0.46 -8.01
C THR A 118 7.69 0.97 -6.58
N HIS A 119 7.72 2.29 -6.39
CA HIS A 119 7.83 2.87 -5.06
C HIS A 119 6.60 2.56 -4.21
N LEU A 120 6.84 2.35 -2.92
CA LEU A 120 5.80 2.32 -1.89
C LEU A 120 5.75 3.66 -1.16
N PHE A 121 4.56 4.03 -0.70
CA PHE A 121 4.38 5.24 0.10
C PHE A 121 3.70 4.85 1.40
N LEU A 122 4.38 5.15 2.51
CA LEU A 122 4.05 4.63 3.84
C LEU A 122 4.18 5.76 4.88
N SER A 123 3.62 5.51 6.06
CA SER A 123 3.84 6.34 7.26
C SER A 123 4.24 5.47 8.45
N THR A 124 4.85 6.06 9.47
CA THR A 124 5.18 5.33 10.71
C THR A 124 4.00 5.15 11.66
N GLN A 125 2.89 5.86 11.42
CA GLN A 125 1.65 5.80 12.19
C GLN A 125 0.45 5.94 11.25
N ALA A 126 -0.72 5.50 11.69
CA ALA A 126 -1.98 5.73 10.97
C ALA A 126 -2.25 7.23 10.77
N ILE A 127 -2.78 7.60 9.60
CA ILE A 127 -3.26 8.96 9.32
C ILE A 127 -4.68 9.16 9.88
N SER A 128 -5.09 10.41 10.08
CA SER A 128 -6.47 10.76 10.48
C SER A 128 -7.46 10.61 9.31
N HIS A 129 -7.74 9.37 8.92
CA HIS A 129 -8.68 9.02 7.86
C HIS A 129 -9.60 7.88 8.33
N GLU A 130 -10.84 7.83 7.83
CA GLU A 130 -11.88 6.88 8.30
C GLU A 130 -11.45 5.42 8.18
N ASP A 131 -10.70 5.07 7.13
CA ASP A 131 -10.19 3.71 6.89
C ASP A 131 -9.20 3.23 7.97
N TYR A 132 -8.63 4.15 8.76
CA TYR A 132 -7.65 3.87 9.81
C TYR A 132 -8.24 3.98 11.23
N ALA A 133 -9.45 4.51 11.37
CA ALA A 133 -10.03 4.92 12.64
C ALA A 133 -10.18 3.77 13.67
N GLU A 134 -10.30 2.54 13.18
CA GLU A 134 -10.53 1.34 13.99
C GLU A 134 -9.32 0.39 14.03
N ILE A 135 -8.16 0.80 13.49
CA ILE A 135 -6.96 -0.03 13.50
C ILE A 135 -6.48 -0.23 14.95
N ASN A 136 -6.31 -1.48 15.35
CA ASN A 136 -5.91 -1.86 16.71
C ASN A 136 -4.69 -2.80 16.74
N ILE A 137 -4.05 -3.03 15.60
CA ILE A 137 -2.81 -3.80 15.51
C ILE A 137 -1.59 -2.89 15.65
N SER A 138 -0.60 -3.34 16.42
CA SER A 138 0.66 -2.63 16.59
C SER A 138 1.61 -2.89 15.42
N GLY A 139 2.27 -1.84 14.95
CA GLY A 139 3.29 -1.94 13.91
C GLY A 139 3.97 -0.61 13.66
N ASN A 140 4.99 -0.64 12.80
CA ASN A 140 5.89 0.50 12.57
C ASN A 140 5.69 1.16 11.20
N LEU A 141 4.91 0.55 10.30
CA LEU A 141 4.68 1.03 8.95
C LEU A 141 3.21 0.82 8.59
N PHE A 142 2.58 1.88 8.12
CA PHE A 142 1.20 1.93 7.68
C PHE A 142 1.20 2.30 6.19
N HIS A 143 0.35 1.61 5.43
CA HIS A 143 0.13 1.88 4.01
C HIS A 143 -0.43 3.29 3.81
N LEU A 144 0.03 4.00 2.77
CA LEU A 144 -0.64 5.19 2.22
C LEU A 144 -0.99 4.97 0.75
N ASP A 145 -0.08 4.33 0.00
CA ASP A 145 -0.32 3.83 -1.36
C ASP A 145 0.40 2.48 -1.61
N GLY A 146 -0.17 1.66 -2.50
CA GLY A 146 0.42 0.38 -2.91
C GLY A 146 -0.17 -0.88 -2.29
N LEU A 147 -1.36 -0.84 -1.68
CA LEU A 147 -2.02 -2.03 -1.09
C LEU A 147 -2.06 -3.20 -2.08
N HIS A 148 -2.66 -2.99 -3.26
CA HIS A 148 -2.78 -4.04 -4.28
C HIS A 148 -1.41 -4.49 -4.80
N ARG A 149 -0.41 -3.59 -4.85
CA ARG A 149 0.95 -3.91 -5.29
C ARG A 149 1.63 -4.84 -4.29
N MET A 150 1.67 -4.46 -3.00
CA MET A 150 2.30 -5.27 -1.95
C MET A 150 1.65 -6.66 -1.83
N VAL A 151 0.31 -6.71 -1.81
CA VAL A 151 -0.43 -7.97 -1.77
C VAL A 151 -0.12 -8.83 -3.00
N SER A 152 -0.17 -8.23 -4.20
CA SER A 152 0.14 -8.91 -5.45
C SER A 152 1.56 -9.48 -5.48
N TRP A 153 2.56 -8.67 -5.11
CA TRP A 153 3.95 -9.09 -5.15
C TRP A 153 4.23 -10.28 -4.24
N GLU A 154 3.67 -10.31 -3.03
CA GLU A 154 3.82 -11.47 -2.17
C GLU A 154 2.96 -12.65 -2.65
N PHE A 155 1.72 -12.42 -3.07
CA PHE A 155 0.82 -13.47 -3.55
C PHE A 155 1.42 -14.25 -4.74
N HIS A 156 2.06 -13.55 -5.68
CA HIS A 156 2.74 -14.11 -6.84
C HIS A 156 4.24 -14.44 -6.59
N GLY A 157 4.74 -14.26 -5.37
CA GLY A 157 6.12 -14.62 -5.00
C GLY A 157 7.20 -13.75 -5.67
N LEU A 158 6.88 -12.51 -6.04
CA LEU A 158 7.79 -11.52 -6.61
C LEU A 158 8.68 -10.85 -5.55
N LEU A 159 8.25 -10.83 -4.28
CA LEU A 159 9.10 -10.40 -3.17
C LEU A 159 10.13 -11.50 -2.87
N LYS A 160 11.39 -11.26 -3.28
CA LYS A 160 12.52 -12.15 -2.99
C LYS A 160 13.34 -11.57 -1.84
N ASP A 161 13.90 -12.44 -1.00
CA ASP A 161 14.67 -12.01 0.18
C ASP A 161 15.95 -11.23 -0.16
N ASN A 162 16.47 -11.37 -1.38
CA ASN A 162 17.64 -10.64 -1.89
C ASN A 162 17.28 -9.36 -2.66
N ARG A 163 16.01 -8.94 -2.66
CA ARG A 163 15.53 -7.78 -3.40
C ARG A 163 15.07 -6.69 -2.43
N GLN A 164 15.49 -5.46 -2.71
CA GLN A 164 15.09 -4.28 -1.95
C GLN A 164 14.13 -3.44 -2.78
N ILE A 165 13.08 -2.95 -2.13
CA ILE A 165 12.02 -2.14 -2.74
C ILE A 165 12.15 -0.70 -2.23
N PRO A 166 12.20 0.29 -3.13
CA PRO A 166 12.28 1.67 -2.71
C PRO A 166 10.94 2.14 -2.13
N ALA A 167 11.00 2.97 -1.10
CA ALA A 167 9.81 3.53 -0.49
C ALA A 167 10.06 4.95 0.06
N TYR A 168 8.98 5.73 0.12
CA TYR A 168 8.91 7.01 0.83
C TYR A 168 8.13 6.81 2.12
N VAL A 169 8.72 7.19 3.24
CA VAL A 169 8.14 7.00 4.57
C VAL A 169 7.99 8.35 5.27
N ALA A 170 6.75 8.71 5.60
CA ALA A 170 6.42 9.84 6.46
C ALA A 170 6.59 9.46 7.94
N ARG A 171 7.19 10.34 8.75
CA ARG A 171 7.38 10.09 10.18
C ARG A 171 7.46 11.38 10.99
N ASN A 172 7.16 11.29 12.28
CA ASN A 172 7.51 12.33 13.25
C ASN A 172 9.01 12.31 13.55
N LEU A 173 9.53 13.46 14.01
CA LEU A 173 10.88 13.61 14.57
C LEU A 173 11.11 12.62 15.73
#